data_AF-A0AAD6D854-F1
#
_entry.id   AF-A0AAD6D854-F1
#
_cell.length_a   1.000
_cell.length_b   1.000
_cell.length_c   1.000
_cell.angle_alpha   90.00
_cell.angle_beta   90.00
_cell.angle_gamma   90.00
#
_symmetry.space_group_name_H-M   'P 1'
#
loop_
_entity.id
_entity.type
_entity.pdbx_description
1 polymer ?
#
loop_
_entity_poly.entity_id
_entity_poly.type
_entity_poly.pdbx_seq_one_letter_code
_entity_poly.pdbx_strand_id
1 'polypeptide(L)'
;MDSRRPCIITTNNGTQWKVLERLEQDNFQTEQKTSTISPSTPSHATLKLRCVRFPGNEASTSESFMRVYMQIPHILTETEDSASRAAQANLMFRPAELDAYSDLSRDPTVSKFTPKLLGKKLSVQSSSGFVPGGLPRRSRSKKRSAFEKTFMEMSSTVGIWPEPTAGYHLVWDENRGILFWVGFRKFSRMKGKTWTKAWLPCWDLVETPGNSWAQVDWERDTTGWKY
;
A
#
# COMPACT_ATOMS: atom_id res chain seq x y z
N MET A 1 28.66 -8.27 -0.41
CA MET A 1 27.62 -9.32 -0.50
C MET A 1 26.35 -8.76 0.15
N ASP A 2 25.35 -8.40 -0.66
CA ASP A 2 24.12 -7.77 -0.18
C ASP A 2 23.19 -8.88 0.38
N SER A 3 23.24 -9.12 1.69
CA SER A 3 22.46 -10.15 2.38
C SER A 3 21.01 -9.70 2.62
N ARG A 4 20.30 -9.29 1.57
CA ARG A 4 18.85 -9.08 1.69
C ARG A 4 18.20 -10.43 1.96
N ARG A 5 17.47 -10.53 3.07
CA ARG A 5 16.65 -11.71 3.38
C ARG A 5 15.77 -12.02 2.17
N PRO A 6 15.71 -13.28 1.71
CA PRO A 6 14.88 -13.64 0.58
C PRO A 6 13.41 -13.35 0.92
N CYS A 7 12.71 -12.72 -0.02
CA CYS A 7 11.27 -12.52 0.12
C CYS A 7 10.57 -13.85 -0.15
N ILE A 8 10.10 -14.51 0.91
CA ILE A 8 9.42 -15.80 0.85
C ILE A 8 7.93 -15.61 1.11
N ILE A 9 7.10 -16.17 0.26
CA ILE A 9 5.64 -16.18 0.37
C ILE A 9 5.17 -17.63 0.52
N THR A 10 4.45 -17.92 1.60
CA THR A 10 3.80 -19.22 1.82
C THR A 10 2.34 -19.17 1.37
N THR A 11 1.92 -20.07 0.48
CA THR A 11 0.51 -20.24 0.07
C THR A 11 -0.27 -21.12 1.04
N ASN A 12 -1.61 -21.13 0.96
CA ASN A 12 -2.46 -21.85 1.92
C ASN A 12 -2.22 -23.36 1.97
N ASN A 13 -1.68 -23.96 0.89
CA ASN A 13 -1.29 -25.37 0.85
C ASN A 13 0.10 -25.63 1.47
N GLY A 14 0.70 -24.66 2.16
CA GLY A 14 2.02 -24.78 2.79
C GLY A 14 3.22 -24.64 1.85
N THR A 15 2.99 -24.53 0.53
CA THR A 15 4.09 -24.34 -0.42
C THR A 15 4.69 -22.96 -0.27
N GLN A 16 6.03 -22.86 -0.24
CA GLN A 16 6.72 -21.58 -0.16
C GLN A 16 7.31 -21.20 -1.51
N TRP A 17 7.36 -19.90 -1.78
CA TRP A 17 7.80 -19.31 -3.04
C TRP A 17 8.77 -18.18 -2.74
N LYS A 18 9.97 -18.26 -3.30
CA LYS A 18 10.94 -17.17 -3.28
C LYS A 18 10.66 -16.23 -4.44
N VAL A 19 10.42 -14.96 -4.15
CA VAL A 19 10.28 -13.91 -5.17
C VAL A 19 11.66 -13.61 -5.75
N LEU A 20 11.78 -13.69 -7.07
CA LEU A 20 13.00 -13.33 -7.81
C LEU A 20 12.91 -11.91 -8.33
N GLU A 21 11.77 -11.55 -8.94
CA GLU A 21 11.62 -10.30 -9.66
C GLU A 21 10.17 -9.81 -9.63
N ARG A 22 10.01 -8.48 -9.67
CA ARG A 22 8.74 -7.80 -9.92
C ARG A 22 8.66 -7.46 -11.40
N LEU A 23 7.60 -7.92 -12.07
CA LEU A 23 7.46 -7.78 -13.53
C LEU A 23 6.55 -6.63 -13.93
N GLU A 24 5.32 -6.61 -13.41
CA GLU A 24 4.26 -5.71 -13.88
C GLU A 24 3.39 -5.28 -12.71
N GLN A 25 2.97 -4.01 -12.69
CA GLN A 25 2.04 -3.48 -11.70
C GLN A 25 0.98 -2.64 -12.40
N ASP A 26 -0.28 -2.94 -12.10
CA ASP A 26 -1.43 -2.18 -12.56
C ASP A 26 -2.30 -1.74 -11.38
N ASN A 27 -3.16 -0.76 -11.59
CA ASN A 27 -4.20 -0.38 -10.65
C ASN A 27 -5.52 -0.11 -11.36
N PHE A 28 -6.60 -0.48 -10.68
CA PHE A 28 -7.97 -0.15 -11.02
C PHE A 28 -8.55 0.57 -9.82
N GLN A 29 -8.87 1.86 -9.96
CA GLN A 29 -9.53 2.63 -8.91
C GLN A 29 -10.87 3.14 -9.42
N THR A 30 -11.87 3.10 -8.56
CA THR A 30 -13.22 3.60 -8.81
C THR A 30 -13.47 4.82 -7.95
N GLU A 31 -14.36 5.70 -8.43
CA GLU A 31 -14.90 6.79 -7.63
C GLU A 31 -15.98 6.25 -6.67
N GLN A 32 -16.09 6.83 -5.48
CA GLN A 32 -17.05 6.41 -4.46
C GLN A 32 -18.53 6.55 -4.91
N LYS A 33 -18.80 7.34 -5.96
CA LYS A 33 -20.17 7.68 -6.40
C LYS A 33 -20.81 6.72 -7.42
N THR A 34 -20.11 5.70 -7.88
CA THR A 34 -20.68 4.76 -8.88
C THR A 34 -20.98 3.40 -8.28
N SER A 35 -22.14 3.26 -7.63
CA SER A 35 -23.22 2.36 -8.07
C SER A 35 -24.10 1.92 -6.90
N THR A 36 -25.37 2.34 -6.92
CA THR A 36 -26.48 1.82 -6.12
C THR A 36 -27.00 0.46 -6.62
N ILE A 37 -26.33 -0.14 -7.61
CA ILE A 37 -26.78 -1.36 -8.29
C ILE A 37 -25.55 -2.25 -8.54
N SER A 38 -25.49 -3.39 -7.84
CA SER A 38 -24.38 -4.37 -7.74
C SER A 38 -23.22 -3.97 -6.82
N PRO A 39 -22.61 -4.92 -6.06
CA PRO A 39 -21.38 -4.67 -5.36
C PRO A 39 -20.28 -4.39 -6.39
N SER A 40 -19.99 -3.11 -6.62
CA SER A 40 -18.97 -2.65 -7.55
C SER A 40 -17.64 -3.36 -7.26
N THR A 41 -16.94 -3.81 -8.30
CA THR A 41 -15.56 -4.32 -8.17
C THR A 41 -14.74 -3.35 -7.32
N PRO A 42 -14.13 -3.77 -6.20
CA PRO A 42 -13.38 -2.87 -5.35
C PRO A 42 -12.18 -2.32 -6.10
N SER A 43 -11.77 -1.12 -5.70
CA SER A 43 -10.49 -0.56 -6.14
C SER A 43 -9.36 -1.52 -5.74
N HIS A 44 -8.48 -1.85 -6.67
CA HIS A 44 -7.38 -2.79 -6.41
C HIS A 44 -6.13 -2.48 -7.25
N ALA A 45 -4.98 -2.77 -6.68
CA ALA A 45 -3.71 -2.88 -7.39
C ALA A 45 -3.41 -4.36 -7.67
N THR A 46 -2.80 -4.62 -8.82
CA THR A 46 -2.28 -5.94 -9.17
C THR A 46 -0.77 -5.89 -9.34
N LEU A 47 -0.10 -6.99 -8.99
CA LEU A 47 1.34 -7.14 -9.12
C LEU A 47 1.67 -8.53 -9.65
N LYS A 48 2.42 -8.61 -10.75
CA LYS A 48 2.99 -9.85 -11.27
C LYS A 48 4.41 -10.03 -10.76
N LEU A 49 4.69 -11.20 -10.21
CA LEU A 49 5.99 -11.57 -9.68
C LEU A 49 6.53 -12.82 -10.38
N ARG A 50 7.84 -12.87 -10.65
CA ARG A 50 8.55 -14.10 -11.00
C ARG A 50 9.04 -14.76 -9.73
N CYS A 51 8.74 -16.03 -9.55
CA CYS A 51 9.00 -16.80 -8.34
C CYS A 51 9.60 -18.16 -8.65
N VAL A 52 10.26 -18.75 -7.66
CA VAL A 52 10.69 -20.16 -7.66
C VAL A 52 10.23 -20.83 -6.39
N ARG A 53 9.97 -22.15 -6.47
CA ARG A 53 9.59 -22.94 -5.30
C ARG A 53 10.70 -22.95 -4.24
N PHE A 54 10.32 -22.86 -2.97
CA PHE A 54 11.22 -22.83 -1.82
C PHE A 54 10.74 -23.79 -0.70
N PRO A 55 11.64 -24.48 0.01
CA PRO A 55 13.03 -24.75 -0.41
C PRO A 55 13.01 -25.57 -1.71
N GLY A 56 13.88 -25.23 -2.66
CA GLY A 56 14.00 -25.92 -3.93
C GLY A 56 15.44 -26.36 -4.14
N ASN A 57 15.64 -27.56 -4.69
CA ASN A 57 16.93 -27.96 -5.22
C ASN A 57 17.11 -27.32 -6.60
N GLU A 58 18.33 -26.89 -6.93
CA GLU A 58 18.65 -26.23 -8.21
C GLU A 58 18.25 -27.06 -9.45
N ALA A 59 18.13 -28.38 -9.30
CA ALA A 59 17.72 -29.29 -10.35
C ALA A 59 16.20 -29.35 -10.62
N SER A 60 15.34 -28.78 -9.76
CA SER A 60 13.86 -28.82 -9.93
C SER A 60 13.17 -27.46 -9.80
N THR A 61 13.91 -26.36 -9.95
CA THR A 61 13.37 -25.00 -9.90
C THR A 61 12.43 -24.75 -11.08
N SER A 62 11.17 -25.15 -10.92
CA SER A 62 10.09 -24.70 -11.77
C SER A 62 9.87 -23.22 -11.48
N GLU A 63 10.31 -22.37 -12.40
CA GLU A 63 9.91 -20.96 -12.39
C GLU A 63 8.39 -20.88 -12.50
N SER A 64 7.82 -19.90 -11.80
CA SER A 64 6.38 -19.71 -11.73
C SER A 64 6.06 -18.24 -11.59
N PHE A 65 4.83 -17.87 -11.95
CA PHE A 65 4.33 -16.52 -11.73
C PHE A 65 3.38 -16.48 -10.55
N MET A 66 3.44 -15.38 -9.80
CA MET A 66 2.47 -15.07 -8.76
C MET A 66 1.78 -13.75 -9.09
N ARG A 67 0.44 -13.75 -9.10
CA ARG A 67 -0.36 -12.53 -9.14
C ARG A 67 -0.82 -12.17 -7.73
N VAL A 68 -0.50 -10.96 -7.29
CA VAL A 68 -1.00 -10.39 -6.04
C VAL A 68 -2.09 -9.40 -6.39
N TYR A 69 -3.27 -9.58 -5.80
CA TYR A 69 -4.35 -8.60 -5.79
C TYR A 69 -4.41 -7.94 -4.42
N MET A 70 -4.35 -6.61 -4.37
CA MET A 70 -4.47 -5.83 -3.15
C MET A 70 -5.56 -4.80 -3.32
N GLN A 71 -6.57 -4.81 -2.45
CA GLN A 71 -7.56 -3.73 -2.44
C GLN A 71 -6.90 -2.43 -1.98
N ILE A 72 -7.18 -1.35 -2.70
CA ILE A 72 -6.65 -0.01 -2.46
C ILE A 72 -7.83 0.97 -2.31
N PRO A 73 -7.62 2.16 -1.74
CA PRO A 73 -8.70 3.13 -1.58
C PRO A 73 -9.29 3.59 -2.92
N HIS A 74 -10.56 4.00 -2.90
CA HIS A 74 -11.21 4.71 -3.99
C HIS A 74 -10.50 6.03 -4.31
N ILE A 75 -10.66 6.50 -5.55
CA ILE A 75 -10.15 7.80 -5.97
C ILE A 75 -10.69 8.89 -5.03
N LEU A 76 -9.82 9.81 -4.62
CA LEU A 76 -10.06 10.92 -3.68
C LEU A 76 -10.24 10.51 -2.22
N THR A 77 -10.17 9.22 -1.91
CA THR A 77 -10.25 8.72 -0.53
C THR A 77 -8.91 8.20 -0.03
N GLU A 78 -7.84 8.34 -0.81
CA GLU A 78 -6.51 7.86 -0.45
C GLU A 78 -5.99 8.54 0.82
N THR A 79 -6.37 9.79 1.05
CA THR A 79 -6.00 10.61 2.22
C THR A 79 -6.97 10.51 3.40
N GLU A 80 -8.08 9.76 3.25
CA GLU A 80 -9.00 9.50 4.36
C GLU A 80 -8.33 8.66 5.44
N ASP A 81 -8.85 8.66 6.66
CA ASP A 81 -8.25 7.89 7.74
C ASP A 81 -8.28 6.36 7.49
N SER A 82 -7.48 5.64 8.27
CA SER A 82 -7.34 4.19 8.11
C SER A 82 -8.65 3.43 8.30
N ALA A 83 -9.56 3.88 9.17
CA ALA A 83 -10.85 3.23 9.38
C ALA A 83 -11.78 3.49 8.19
N SER A 84 -11.84 4.72 7.69
CA SER A 84 -12.63 5.06 6.50
C SER A 84 -12.17 4.30 5.26
N ARG A 85 -10.85 4.17 5.05
CA ARG A 85 -10.30 3.36 3.95
C ARG A 85 -10.53 1.86 4.16
N ALA A 86 -10.41 1.36 5.39
CA ALA A 86 -10.67 -0.04 5.71
C ALA A 86 -12.14 -0.44 5.49
N ALA A 87 -13.08 0.50 5.72
CA ALA A 87 -14.51 0.28 5.46
C ALA A 87 -14.84 0.05 3.97
N GLN A 88 -13.96 0.46 3.05
CA GLN A 88 -14.10 0.22 1.62
C GLN A 88 -13.71 -1.21 1.21
N ALA A 89 -13.02 -1.94 2.09
CA ALA A 89 -12.54 -3.28 1.77
C ALA A 89 -13.71 -4.28 1.68
N ASN A 90 -13.83 -4.95 0.54
CA ASN A 90 -14.76 -6.04 0.35
C ASN A 90 -14.09 -7.38 0.71
N LEU A 91 -14.40 -7.93 1.88
CA LEU A 91 -13.84 -9.21 2.35
C LEU A 91 -14.26 -10.43 1.52
N MET A 92 -15.35 -10.31 0.76
CA MET A 92 -15.86 -11.36 -0.13
C MET A 92 -15.33 -11.23 -1.55
N PHE A 93 -14.53 -10.19 -1.84
CA PHE A 93 -13.99 -9.98 -3.18
C PHE A 93 -13.10 -11.15 -3.60
N ARG A 94 -13.40 -11.65 -4.80
CA ARG A 94 -12.63 -12.67 -5.47
C ARG A 94 -12.37 -12.22 -6.91
N PRO A 95 -11.11 -12.14 -7.36
CA PRO A 95 -10.81 -11.75 -8.73
C PRO A 95 -11.24 -12.88 -9.69
N ALA A 96 -11.90 -12.52 -10.79
CA ALA A 96 -12.33 -13.47 -11.82
C ALA A 96 -11.17 -14.30 -12.38
N GLU A 97 -9.95 -13.73 -12.42
CA GLU A 97 -8.73 -14.44 -12.81
C GLU A 97 -8.47 -15.70 -11.94
N LEU A 98 -8.80 -15.65 -10.63
CA LEU A 98 -8.64 -16.79 -9.74
C LEU A 98 -9.65 -17.91 -10.03
N ASP A 99 -10.86 -17.57 -10.47
CA ASP A 99 -11.85 -18.57 -10.90
C ASP A 99 -11.44 -19.21 -12.22
N ALA A 100 -11.04 -18.40 -13.20
CA ALA A 100 -10.52 -18.89 -14.46
C ALA A 100 -9.36 -19.87 -14.26
N TYR A 101 -8.32 -19.51 -13.50
CA TYR A 101 -7.21 -20.45 -13.25
C TYR A 101 -7.62 -21.69 -12.45
N SER A 102 -8.61 -21.59 -11.56
CA SER A 102 -9.13 -22.76 -10.85
C SER A 102 -9.77 -23.77 -11.82
N ASP A 103 -10.58 -23.29 -12.75
CA ASP A 103 -11.29 -24.15 -13.71
C ASP A 103 -10.34 -24.70 -14.78
N LEU A 104 -9.49 -23.84 -15.35
CA LEU A 104 -8.46 -24.23 -16.33
C LEU A 104 -7.50 -25.30 -15.78
N SER A 105 -7.20 -25.27 -14.49
CA SER A 105 -6.31 -26.25 -13.85
C SER A 105 -6.95 -27.63 -13.67
N ARG A 106 -8.27 -27.69 -13.58
CA ARG A 106 -9.02 -28.95 -13.39
C ARG A 106 -9.30 -29.65 -14.72
N ASP A 107 -9.34 -28.91 -15.82
CA ASP A 107 -9.55 -29.48 -17.14
C ASP A 107 -8.27 -30.18 -17.65
N PRO A 108 -8.29 -31.50 -17.90
CA PRO A 108 -7.10 -32.26 -18.30
C PRO A 108 -6.63 -31.94 -19.73
N THR A 109 -7.49 -31.36 -20.57
CA THR A 109 -7.17 -30.98 -21.95
C THR A 109 -6.55 -29.59 -21.96
N VAL A 110 -7.22 -28.62 -21.34
CA VAL A 110 -6.83 -27.21 -21.37
C VAL A 110 -5.60 -26.94 -20.51
N SER A 111 -5.45 -27.65 -19.38
CA SER A 111 -4.28 -27.50 -18.49
C SER A 111 -2.94 -27.94 -19.09
N LYS A 112 -2.94 -28.47 -20.32
CA LYS A 112 -1.73 -28.75 -21.10
C LYS A 112 -1.11 -27.50 -21.73
N PHE A 113 -1.92 -26.47 -21.99
CA PHE A 113 -1.50 -25.24 -22.66
C PHE A 113 -1.91 -23.95 -21.92
N THR A 114 -2.54 -24.08 -20.75
CA THR A 114 -2.79 -22.97 -19.83
C THR A 114 -2.04 -23.16 -18.51
N PRO A 115 -1.65 -22.06 -17.83
CA PRO A 115 -1.01 -22.16 -16.53
C PRO A 115 -1.89 -22.87 -15.50
N LYS A 116 -1.29 -23.77 -14.73
CA LYS A 116 -1.92 -24.41 -13.57
C LYS A 116 -1.81 -23.53 -12.33
N LEU A 117 -2.87 -23.44 -11.56
CA LEU A 117 -2.91 -22.77 -10.26
C LEU A 117 -2.16 -23.61 -9.23
N LEU A 118 -0.95 -23.18 -8.87
CA LEU A 118 -0.08 -23.91 -7.94
C LEU A 118 -0.42 -23.67 -6.46
N GLY A 119 -1.14 -22.58 -6.16
CA GLY A 119 -1.55 -22.21 -4.82
C GLY A 119 -2.23 -20.85 -4.79
N LYS A 120 -2.89 -20.56 -3.67
CA LYS A 120 -3.49 -19.26 -3.40
C LYS A 120 -3.32 -18.89 -1.93
N LYS A 121 -3.39 -17.60 -1.63
CA LYS A 121 -3.44 -17.08 -0.27
C LYS A 121 -4.34 -15.85 -0.24
N LEU A 122 -5.24 -15.83 0.73
CA LEU A 122 -5.99 -14.63 1.09
C LEU A 122 -5.40 -14.09 2.38
N SER A 123 -5.21 -12.78 2.44
CA SER A 123 -4.75 -12.11 3.66
C SER A 123 -5.48 -10.78 3.77
N VAL A 124 -5.86 -10.43 4.99
CA VAL A 124 -6.31 -9.09 5.33
C VAL A 124 -5.10 -8.32 5.86
N GLN A 125 -4.97 -7.08 5.43
CA GLN A 125 -3.93 -6.21 5.98
C GLN A 125 -4.28 -5.86 7.43
N SER A 126 -3.36 -6.09 8.36
CA SER A 126 -3.57 -5.67 9.74
C SER A 126 -3.56 -4.15 9.85
N SER A 127 -4.04 -3.60 10.97
CA SER A 127 -3.98 -2.16 11.29
C SER A 127 -2.56 -1.56 11.31
N SER A 128 -1.53 -2.39 11.14
CA SER A 128 -0.12 -2.00 11.06
C SER A 128 0.49 -2.19 9.67
N GLY A 129 -0.27 -2.72 8.73
CA GLY A 129 0.20 -3.08 7.40
C GLY A 129 0.41 -1.87 6.49
N PHE A 130 1.24 -2.08 5.48
CA PHE A 130 1.66 -1.06 4.52
C PHE A 130 0.55 -0.79 3.50
N VAL A 131 -0.21 0.30 3.65
CA VAL A 131 -1.03 0.79 2.53
C VAL A 131 -0.07 1.13 1.39
N PRO A 132 -0.31 0.74 0.13
CA PRO A 132 0.49 1.23 -0.98
C PRO A 132 0.54 2.77 -0.96
N GLY A 133 1.72 3.34 -0.69
CA GLY A 133 1.88 4.78 -0.45
C GLY A 133 1.71 5.24 1.01
N GLY A 134 1.48 4.35 1.97
CA GLY A 134 1.37 4.66 3.40
C GLY A 134 2.58 4.22 4.22
N LEU A 135 2.75 4.78 5.42
CA LEU A 135 3.93 4.55 6.26
C LEU A 135 3.71 3.46 7.34
N PRO A 136 4.61 2.45 7.47
CA PRO A 136 4.45 1.36 8.45
C PRO A 136 4.54 1.82 9.92
N ARG A 137 3.72 1.17 10.77
CA ARG A 137 3.43 1.58 12.16
C ARG A 137 4.64 1.58 13.11
N ARG A 138 5.51 0.57 13.03
CA ARG A 138 6.66 0.42 13.95
C ARG A 138 7.70 1.55 13.84
N SER A 139 7.70 2.30 12.74
CA SER A 139 8.64 3.39 12.51
C SER A 139 8.01 4.78 12.62
N ARG A 140 6.72 4.89 12.99
CA ARG A 140 5.97 6.18 12.97
C ARG A 140 6.59 7.24 13.87
N SER A 141 7.13 6.88 15.04
CA SER A 141 7.80 7.86 15.93
C SER A 141 9.05 8.47 15.29
N LYS A 142 9.99 7.63 14.79
CA LYS A 142 11.19 8.09 14.09
C LYS A 142 10.85 8.91 12.84
N LYS A 143 9.85 8.47 12.09
CA LYS A 143 9.36 9.18 10.90
C LYS A 143 8.75 10.53 11.23
N ARG A 144 7.97 10.65 12.32
CA ARG A 144 7.43 11.94 12.76
C ARG A 144 8.53 12.92 13.12
N SER A 145 9.54 12.47 13.87
CA SER A 145 10.69 13.32 14.19
C SER A 145 11.46 13.75 12.94
N ALA A 146 11.68 12.84 11.99
CA ALA A 146 12.30 13.17 10.71
C ALA A 146 11.42 14.09 9.84
N PHE A 147 10.10 13.90 9.87
CA PHE A 147 9.13 14.72 9.16
C PHE A 147 9.10 16.14 9.70
N GLU A 148 8.98 16.33 11.02
CA GLU A 148 9.05 17.64 11.67
C GLU A 148 10.36 18.36 11.30
N LYS A 149 11.50 17.68 11.42
CA LYS A 149 12.80 18.24 11.04
C LYS A 149 12.83 18.69 9.58
N THR A 150 12.50 17.79 8.65
CA THR A 150 12.57 18.08 7.21
C THR A 150 11.50 19.06 6.75
N PHE A 151 10.32 19.08 7.37
CA PHE A 151 9.29 20.09 7.16
C PHE A 151 9.81 21.48 7.51
N MET A 152 10.41 21.63 8.69
CA MET A 152 10.97 22.92 9.12
C MET A 152 12.11 23.39 8.20
N GLU A 153 13.00 22.47 7.79
CA GLU A 153 14.09 22.77 6.87
C GLU A 153 13.58 23.17 5.48
N MET A 154 12.61 22.42 4.93
CA MET A 154 12.03 22.73 3.62
C MET A 154 11.25 24.05 3.67
N SER A 155 10.57 24.34 4.78
CA SER A 155 9.86 25.59 5.03
C SER A 155 10.79 26.81 5.10
N SER A 156 11.95 26.70 5.74
CA SER A 156 12.90 27.80 5.90
C SER A 156 13.80 28.02 4.68
N THR A 157 14.04 27.00 3.87
CA THR A 157 14.98 27.05 2.75
C THR A 157 14.30 27.26 1.39
N VAL A 158 13.77 26.21 0.79
CA VAL A 158 13.29 26.17 -0.60
C VAL A 158 11.79 26.42 -0.73
N GLY A 159 11.01 26.04 0.28
CA GLY A 159 9.55 26.19 0.35
C GLY A 159 8.80 25.46 -0.76
N ILE A 160 9.28 24.33 -1.27
CA ILE A 160 8.61 23.55 -2.32
C ILE A 160 7.88 22.38 -1.69
N TRP A 161 6.60 22.20 -1.98
CA TRP A 161 5.75 21.17 -1.37
C TRP A 161 5.07 20.33 -2.45
N PRO A 162 5.06 18.98 -2.35
CA PRO A 162 4.30 18.16 -3.27
C PRO A 162 2.80 18.32 -3.03
N GLU A 163 2.01 18.23 -4.10
CA GLU A 163 0.55 18.43 -4.08
C GLU A 163 -0.19 17.24 -4.72
N PRO A 164 -1.28 16.74 -4.11
CA PRO A 164 -1.80 17.15 -2.78
C PRO A 164 -0.92 16.62 -1.64
N THR A 165 -1.01 17.22 -0.45
CA THR A 165 -0.34 16.68 0.75
C THR A 165 -0.89 15.29 1.08
N ALA A 166 -0.01 14.27 1.11
CA ALA A 166 -0.40 12.90 1.37
C ALA A 166 0.80 12.04 1.79
N GLY A 167 0.56 10.96 2.54
CA GLY A 167 1.61 10.06 3.03
C GLY A 167 2.48 9.42 1.93
N TYR A 168 1.96 9.27 0.72
CA TYR A 168 2.67 8.62 -0.40
C TYR A 168 3.77 9.47 -1.01
N HIS A 169 3.82 10.75 -0.66
CA HIS A 169 4.93 11.63 -0.97
C HIS A 169 6.10 11.47 0.02
N LEU A 170 5.99 10.59 1.01
CA LEU A 170 7.03 10.32 2.00
C LEU A 170 7.59 8.90 1.85
N VAL A 171 8.88 8.81 1.55
CA VAL A 171 9.60 7.53 1.48
C VAL A 171 10.61 7.47 2.62
N TRP A 172 10.53 6.41 3.43
CA TRP A 172 11.42 6.23 4.58
C TRP A 172 12.50 5.20 4.29
N ASP A 173 13.75 5.62 4.39
CA ASP A 173 14.90 4.74 4.40
C ASP A 173 15.22 4.34 5.85
N GLU A 174 14.82 3.12 6.24
CA GLU A 174 15.04 2.61 7.60
C GLU A 174 16.53 2.41 7.92
N ASN A 175 17.36 2.11 6.93
CA ASN A 175 18.80 1.86 7.16
C ASN A 175 19.53 3.16 7.47
N ARG A 176 19.15 4.25 6.80
CA ARG A 176 19.77 5.57 6.97
C ARG A 176 19.03 6.47 7.96
N GLY A 177 17.79 6.13 8.30
CA GLY A 177 16.91 6.99 9.09
C GLY A 177 16.56 8.30 8.38
N ILE A 178 16.48 8.28 7.04
CA ILE A 178 16.21 9.46 6.21
C ILE A 178 14.78 9.39 5.67
N LEU A 179 14.07 10.52 5.76
CA LEU A 179 12.77 10.72 5.13
C LEU A 179 12.95 11.51 3.83
N PHE A 180 12.58 10.90 2.71
CA PHE A 180 12.58 11.54 1.41
C PHE A 180 11.19 12.06 1.07
N TRP A 181 11.14 13.29 0.57
CA TRP A 181 9.97 13.88 -0.05
C TRP A 181 10.03 13.57 -1.55
N VAL A 182 8.96 13.03 -2.12
CA VAL A 182 8.89 12.60 -3.53
C VAL A 182 7.60 13.09 -4.18
N GLY A 183 7.46 12.89 -5.50
CA GLY A 183 6.20 13.15 -6.21
C GLY A 183 5.90 14.62 -6.49
N PHE A 184 6.93 15.43 -6.78
CA PHE A 184 6.80 16.85 -7.14
C PHE A 184 6.28 17.12 -8.57
N ARG A 185 5.52 16.19 -9.17
CA ARG A 185 4.93 16.40 -10.50
C ARG A 185 3.94 17.56 -10.49
N LYS A 186 3.20 17.69 -9.39
CA LYS A 186 2.43 18.87 -9.00
C LYS A 186 3.01 19.36 -7.68
N PHE A 187 3.26 20.66 -7.56
CA PHE A 187 3.86 21.24 -6.36
C PHE A 187 3.38 22.67 -6.12
N SER A 188 3.51 23.15 -4.89
CA SER A 188 3.32 24.54 -4.49
C SER A 188 4.61 25.17 -3.98
N ARG A 189 4.71 26.50 -4.04
CA ARG A 189 5.85 27.27 -3.51
C ARG A 189 5.37 28.19 -2.38
N MET A 190 5.79 27.88 -1.16
CA MET A 190 5.48 28.67 0.02
C MET A 190 6.57 28.45 1.08
N LYS A 191 7.34 29.50 1.37
CA LYS A 191 8.30 29.51 2.48
C LYS A 191 7.62 29.93 3.77
N GLY A 192 8.25 29.65 4.91
CA GLY A 192 7.79 30.12 6.22
C GLY A 192 6.49 29.50 6.72
N LYS A 193 6.12 28.31 6.22
CA LYS A 193 5.04 27.51 6.83
C LYS A 193 5.40 27.19 8.28
N THR A 194 4.53 27.57 9.21
CA THR A 194 4.68 27.24 10.63
C THR A 194 4.42 25.75 10.86
N TRP A 195 5.36 25.10 11.52
CA TRP A 195 5.18 23.74 12.00
C TRP A 195 4.14 23.68 13.10
N THR A 196 3.20 22.73 12.98
CA THR A 196 2.26 22.35 14.04
C THR A 196 1.92 20.87 13.87
N LYS A 197 1.49 20.21 14.95
CA LYS A 197 1.03 18.80 14.87
C LYS A 197 -0.17 18.62 13.94
N ALA A 198 -0.92 19.69 13.65
CA ALA A 198 -2.05 19.69 12.71
C ALA A 198 -1.67 19.24 11.29
N TRP A 199 -0.39 19.27 10.92
CA TRP A 199 0.06 18.72 9.64
C TRP A 199 0.06 17.19 9.62
N LEU A 200 0.27 16.52 10.75
CA LEU A 200 0.49 15.07 10.80
C LEU A 200 -0.62 14.22 10.14
N PRO A 201 -1.92 14.55 10.27
CA PRO A 201 -2.99 13.81 9.59
C PRO A 201 -2.89 13.90 8.07
N CYS A 202 -2.55 15.06 7.51
CA CYS A 202 -2.38 15.28 6.07
C CYS A 202 -1.30 14.38 5.43
N TRP A 203 -0.42 13.79 6.24
CA TRP A 203 0.69 12.94 5.79
C TRP A 203 0.58 11.51 6.31
N ASP A 204 -0.60 11.10 6.79
CA ASP A 204 -0.83 9.76 7.36
C ASP A 204 0.16 9.41 8.49
N LEU A 205 0.57 10.40 9.31
CA LEU A 205 1.56 10.21 10.38
C LEU A 205 0.94 10.03 11.78
N VAL A 206 -0.38 10.20 11.92
CA VAL A 206 -1.15 10.04 13.16
C VAL A 206 -2.53 9.45 12.86
N GLU A 207 -3.14 8.73 13.80
CA GLU A 207 -4.56 8.36 13.71
C GLU A 207 -5.39 9.40 14.47
N THR A 208 -6.48 9.89 13.86
CA THR A 208 -7.34 10.93 14.45
C THR A 208 -8.73 10.39 14.78
N PRO A 209 -9.33 10.78 15.91
CA PRO A 209 -10.69 10.36 16.25
C PRO A 209 -11.72 11.03 15.33
N GLY A 210 -12.43 10.24 14.52
CA GLY A 210 -13.60 10.67 13.75
C GLY A 210 -13.34 11.79 12.73
N ASN A 211 -12.10 11.96 12.26
CA ASN A 211 -11.68 13.02 11.33
C ASN A 211 -12.09 14.43 11.73
N SER A 212 -12.21 14.71 13.04
CA SER A 212 -12.54 16.05 13.53
C SER A 212 -11.58 17.11 13.00
N TRP A 213 -10.32 16.74 12.72
CA TRP A 213 -9.29 17.63 12.16
C TRP A 213 -9.61 18.22 10.78
N ALA A 214 -10.47 17.56 10.01
CA ALA A 214 -10.87 17.99 8.67
C ALA A 214 -12.11 18.90 8.68
N GLN A 215 -12.74 19.11 9.85
CA GLN A 215 -13.90 19.98 9.98
C GLN A 215 -13.50 21.46 10.01
N VAL A 216 -14.36 22.31 9.44
CA VAL A 216 -14.11 23.76 9.28
C VAL A 216 -13.94 24.48 10.63
N ASP A 217 -14.60 23.97 11.66
CA ASP A 217 -14.61 24.48 13.02
C ASP A 217 -13.61 23.79 13.95
N TRP A 218 -12.66 22.99 13.41
CA TRP A 218 -11.69 22.29 14.24
C TRP A 218 -10.75 23.24 15.00
N GLU A 219 -10.82 23.21 16.33
CA GLU A 219 -10.05 24.08 17.24
C GLU A 219 -8.58 23.69 17.40
N ARG A 220 -8.02 22.88 16.50
CA ARG A 220 -6.64 22.35 16.57
C ARG A 220 -6.37 21.48 17.80
N ASP A 221 -7.41 20.98 18.46
CA ASP A 221 -7.25 20.02 19.55
C ASP A 221 -6.75 18.68 19.01
N THR A 222 -5.59 18.26 19.51
CA THR A 222 -4.94 16.99 19.15
C THR A 222 -5.10 15.93 20.25
N THR A 223 -5.93 16.21 21.26
CA THR A 223 -6.28 15.26 22.33
C THR A 223 -6.98 14.04 21.73
N GLY A 224 -6.60 12.84 22.19
CA GLY A 224 -7.13 11.58 21.67
C GLY A 224 -6.50 11.08 20.36
N TRP A 225 -5.58 11.85 19.76
CA TRP A 225 -4.80 11.39 18.61
C TRP A 225 -3.85 10.26 19.01
N LYS A 226 -3.70 9.24 18.16
CA LYS A 226 -2.77 8.13 18.39
C LYS A 226 -1.52 8.32 17.54
N TYR A 227 -0.42 8.60 18.22
CA TYR A 227 0.91 8.80 17.67
C TYR A 227 1.64 7.46 17.57
#